data_AF-A0A095A1Z3-F1
#
_entry.id   AF-A0A095A1Z3-F1
#
_cell.length_a   1.000
_cell.length_b   1.000
_cell.length_c   1.000
_cell.angle_alpha   90.00
_cell.angle_beta   90.00
_cell.angle_gamma   90.00
#
_symmetry.space_group_name_H-M   'P 1'
#
loop_
_entity.id
_entity.type
_entity.pdbx_description
1 polymer ?
#
loop_
_entity_poly.entity_id
_entity_poly.type
_entity_poly.pdbx_seq_one_letter_code
_entity_poly.pdbx_strand_id
1 'polypeptide(L)'
;PKGFIIDLFQFLTNELQNLNSEKVYDTNQQLNRTNRVDSELQFMNNIKEQNNDEDEDYLSVGDTINLDDEIDWGVEANHITNQCVSNVSSALEALTNVIRHNTGLEIQCIGHFPLLFSILHLHDHPEVQLRALDVIQAVSTSPQCLEDMAASHLLTSLVMLFLVLPRAHLVLIQTMEHLISSSLLLKEFIYAGGLIYLMEIICQSSQQQTRHATVDLISHCLINKQFGRRIQAIMNQYLPNVFVDTLRDQPETFLALFDADHENPEVIWDSNLRSMLTKILNKQTHSFYHSQLEDRNIKWNLSDSFKVPYTEVIAKKANEENKNKPNEIAQYVACLGPIQIANVYLHLYISHPGWTLRNPELFLNECMEKWIEAIHQLPNSTLLVRLLTRACKTVLTDRPGLTDSLPRSGNVHRVLELLAKVDDPEGAKAIVIILHQMSASKLCVQSMSESNTISGLIRIVNRCIGEELGLIGETLFCLFDTQYSDPLIEQALKHDLIGFILRMLQNGFPSSVREPGQTRAYLIKALKAMQYSAVYGAKVTSILETYPNWADYRDQGHSLFIANVPQSMTTYLTAGPASGSLHSGYLTTSHEITPSSLSKPY
;
A
#
# COMPACT_ATOMS: atom_id res chain seq x y z
N PRO A 1 37.65 38.31 15.50
CA PRO A 1 36.64 37.27 15.17
C PRO A 1 36.90 35.92 15.84
N LYS A 2 38.06 35.27 15.60
CA LYS A 2 38.39 33.97 16.22
C LYS A 2 38.39 34.01 17.76
N GLY A 3 39.13 34.94 18.36
CA GLY A 3 39.15 35.11 19.83
C GLY A 3 37.77 35.36 20.42
N PHE A 4 36.95 36.17 19.75
CA PHE A 4 35.59 36.46 20.19
C PHE A 4 34.69 35.21 20.24
N ILE A 5 34.83 34.26 19.31
CA ILE A 5 34.08 32.98 19.35
C ILE A 5 34.49 32.15 20.57
N ILE A 6 35.79 32.11 20.87
CA ILE A 6 36.32 31.38 22.03
C ILE A 6 35.78 31.99 23.33
N ASP A 7 35.84 33.32 23.44
CA ASP A 7 35.31 34.06 24.60
C ASP A 7 33.80 33.82 24.77
N LEU A 8 33.04 33.77 23.67
CA LEU A 8 31.60 33.45 23.70
C LEU A 8 31.33 32.02 24.19
N PHE A 9 32.10 31.01 23.77
CA PHE A 9 31.94 29.65 24.28
C PHE A 9 32.30 29.53 25.76
N GLN A 10 33.32 30.24 26.21
CA GLN A 10 33.67 30.32 27.63
C GLN A 10 32.55 30.97 28.45
N PHE A 11 31.97 32.06 27.93
CA PHE A 11 30.82 32.73 28.53
C PHE A 11 29.60 31.80 28.61
N LEU A 12 29.25 31.12 27.51
CA LEU A 12 28.15 30.14 27.46
C LEU A 12 28.35 29.01 28.48
N THR A 13 29.57 28.52 28.65
CA THR A 13 29.89 27.47 29.61
C THR A 13 29.59 27.92 31.05
N ASN A 14 29.96 29.16 31.40
CA ASN A 14 29.71 29.71 32.74
C ASN A 14 28.21 29.94 32.98
N GLU A 15 27.50 30.55 32.04
CA GLU A 15 26.06 30.81 32.18
C GLU A 15 25.25 29.52 32.27
N LEU A 16 25.62 28.48 31.50
CA LEU A 16 24.96 27.17 31.59
C LEU A 16 25.22 26.45 32.92
N GLN A 17 26.39 26.66 33.54
CA GLN A 17 26.63 26.16 34.89
C GLN A 17 25.71 26.86 35.90
N ASN A 18 25.55 28.18 35.80
CA ASN A 18 24.66 28.95 36.66
C ASN A 18 23.20 28.47 36.55
N LEU A 19 22.71 28.26 35.32
CA LEU A 19 21.37 27.71 35.02
C LEU A 19 21.14 26.31 35.60
N ASN A 20 22.15 25.44 35.53
CA ASN A 20 22.03 24.07 36.05
C ASN A 20 22.18 23.99 37.58
N SER A 21 22.97 24.88 38.19
CA SER A 21 23.08 24.95 39.66
C SER A 21 21.78 25.38 40.33
N GLU A 22 21.00 26.27 39.73
CA GLU A 22 19.72 26.72 40.29
C GLU A 22 18.63 25.65 40.28
N LYS A 23 18.59 24.78 39.25
CA LYS A 23 17.69 23.59 39.27
C LYS A 23 17.92 22.70 40.48
N VAL A 24 19.17 22.62 40.98
CA VAL A 24 19.50 21.88 42.21
C VAL A 24 19.01 22.60 43.47
N TYR A 25 19.03 23.94 43.49
CA TYR A 25 18.51 24.74 44.61
C TYR A 25 16.98 24.72 44.70
N ASP A 26 16.27 24.80 43.56
CA ASP A 26 14.79 24.72 43.54
C ASP A 26 14.27 23.35 43.99
N THR A 27 14.93 22.27 43.58
CA THR A 27 14.58 20.91 44.03
C THR A 27 14.78 20.76 45.55
N ASN A 28 15.86 21.31 46.10
CA ASN A 28 16.16 21.27 47.53
C ASN A 28 15.24 22.19 48.37
N GLN A 29 14.79 23.33 47.83
CA GLN A 29 13.82 24.19 48.51
C GLN A 29 12.41 23.60 48.51
N GLN A 30 11.99 22.92 47.43
CA GLN A 30 10.72 22.17 47.42
C GLN A 30 10.74 21.02 48.43
N LEU A 31 11.84 20.25 48.50
CA LEU A 31 12.05 19.20 49.51
C LEU A 31 12.03 19.74 50.94
N ASN A 32 12.63 20.92 51.18
CA ASN A 32 12.62 21.55 52.50
C ASN A 32 11.26 22.16 52.87
N ARG A 33 10.48 22.66 51.90
CA ARG A 33 9.09 23.09 52.12
C ARG A 33 8.17 21.90 52.42
N THR A 34 8.30 20.77 51.72
CA THR A 34 7.53 19.55 52.02
C THR A 34 7.89 18.96 53.39
N ASN A 35 9.17 18.94 53.77
CA ASN A 35 9.59 18.49 55.11
C ASN A 35 9.06 19.38 56.25
N ARG A 36 8.89 20.69 56.00
CA ARG A 36 8.28 21.63 56.96
C ARG A 36 6.76 21.40 57.09
N VAL A 37 6.07 21.19 55.97
CA VAL A 37 4.62 20.92 55.95
C VAL A 37 4.28 19.56 56.57
N ASP A 38 5.09 18.52 56.36
CA ASP A 38 4.90 17.21 56.99
C ASP A 38 5.16 17.24 58.52
N SER A 39 6.08 18.11 58.97
CA SER A 39 6.32 18.32 60.41
C SER A 39 5.18 19.09 61.09
N GLU A 40 4.55 20.05 60.40
CA GLU A 40 3.38 20.79 60.88
C GLU A 40 2.09 19.93 60.85
N LEU A 41 1.95 19.03 59.88
CA LEU A 41 0.83 18.09 59.81
C LEU A 41 0.89 16.99 60.90
N GLN A 42 2.10 16.59 61.34
CA GLN A 42 2.26 15.70 62.49
C GLN A 42 1.93 16.39 63.83
N PHE A 43 2.14 17.71 63.93
CA PHE A 43 1.78 18.48 65.12
C PHE A 43 0.26 18.73 65.21
N MET A 44 -0.42 18.91 64.07
CA MET A 44 -1.88 19.17 64.04
C MET A 44 -2.77 17.94 64.28
N ASN A 45 -2.25 16.71 64.15
CA ASN A 45 -3.04 15.50 64.39
C ASN A 45 -3.19 15.11 65.87
N ASN A 46 -2.53 15.81 66.80
CA ASN A 46 -2.63 15.57 68.25
C ASN A 46 -3.49 16.59 69.01
N ILE A 47 -4.13 17.56 68.34
CA ILE A 47 -4.94 18.59 69.01
C ILE A 47 -6.27 18.77 68.26
N LYS A 48 -7.17 17.78 68.37
CA LYS A 48 -8.61 17.95 68.15
C LYS A 48 -9.40 17.02 69.08
N GLU A 49 -9.42 17.34 70.37
CA GLU A 49 -10.61 17.15 71.20
C GLU A 49 -11.03 18.52 71.75
N GLN A 50 -12.31 18.84 71.53
CA GLN A 50 -13.13 19.85 72.20
C GLN A 50 -13.04 21.33 71.75
N ASN A 51 -13.92 21.61 70.79
CA ASN A 51 -14.78 22.79 70.60
C ASN A 51 -14.90 23.84 71.72
N ASN A 52 -14.91 25.10 71.27
CA ASN A 52 -15.85 26.21 71.56
C ASN A 52 -15.96 26.71 73.01
N ASP A 53 -15.96 28.00 73.34
CA ASP A 53 -16.49 29.20 72.70
C ASP A 53 -15.83 30.46 73.31
N GLU A 54 -15.97 31.58 72.58
CA GLU A 54 -16.15 32.97 73.04
C GLU A 54 -15.00 33.79 73.70
N ASP A 55 -14.77 34.94 73.03
CA ASP A 55 -14.67 36.31 73.56
C ASP A 55 -13.35 36.95 74.07
N GLU A 56 -13.20 38.19 73.57
CA GLU A 56 -12.67 39.43 74.15
C GLU A 56 -11.15 39.70 74.27
N ASP A 57 -10.75 40.74 73.51
CA ASP A 57 -10.02 41.95 73.91
C ASP A 57 -8.83 41.84 74.89
N TYR A 58 -7.66 42.35 74.48
CA TYR A 58 -7.15 43.62 75.03
C TYR A 58 -5.92 44.17 74.26
N LEU A 59 -5.96 45.48 74.15
CA LEU A 59 -4.98 46.47 73.69
C LEU A 59 -3.51 46.27 74.14
N SER A 60 -2.62 46.78 73.26
CA SER A 60 -1.70 47.92 73.52
C SER A 60 -0.19 47.69 73.44
N VAL A 61 0.39 48.45 72.49
CA VAL A 61 1.63 49.26 72.55
C VAL A 61 2.96 48.59 72.20
N GLY A 62 3.62 49.22 71.23
CA GLY A 62 5.00 49.65 71.42
C GLY A 62 5.96 49.24 70.32
N ASP A 63 6.16 50.17 69.38
CA ASP A 63 7.40 50.46 68.66
C ASP A 63 8.38 49.32 68.38
N THR A 64 8.58 49.03 67.10
CA THR A 64 9.91 49.17 66.49
C THR A 64 9.79 49.18 64.97
N ILE A 65 10.37 50.21 64.36
CA ILE A 65 10.64 50.27 62.93
C ILE A 65 11.62 49.13 62.62
N ASN A 66 11.13 48.02 62.05
CA ASN A 66 12.00 47.06 61.38
C ASN A 66 12.13 47.47 59.92
N LEU A 67 13.21 48.19 59.65
CA LEU A 67 13.89 48.19 58.36
C LEU A 67 14.52 46.80 58.19
N ASP A 68 13.75 45.85 57.68
CA ASP A 68 14.30 44.71 56.96
C ASP A 68 13.44 44.59 55.70
N ASP A 69 13.97 45.13 54.60
CA ASP A 69 13.54 44.72 53.27
C ASP A 69 13.85 43.22 53.19
N GLU A 70 12.86 42.40 53.55
CA GLU A 70 12.90 40.96 53.42
C GLU A 70 12.94 40.66 51.92
N ILE A 71 14.16 40.61 51.38
CA ILE A 71 14.44 40.26 49.99
C ILE A 71 13.70 38.96 49.70
N ASP A 72 12.69 39.04 48.83
CA ASP A 72 11.99 37.87 48.32
C ASP A 72 12.96 37.12 47.39
N TRP A 73 13.77 36.26 47.99
CA TRP A 73 14.76 35.42 47.32
C TRP A 73 14.16 34.59 46.19
N GLY A 74 12.85 34.33 46.19
CA GLY A 74 12.15 33.63 45.11
C GLY A 74 11.89 34.52 43.87
N VAL A 75 11.68 35.81 44.06
CA VAL A 75 11.56 36.79 42.96
C VAL A 75 12.94 37.12 42.38
N GLU A 76 13.96 37.21 43.24
CA GLU A 76 15.33 37.49 42.79
C GLU A 76 15.97 36.30 42.06
N ALA A 77 15.75 35.06 42.52
CA ALA A 77 16.18 33.86 41.80
C ALA A 77 15.52 33.77 40.40
N ASN A 78 14.20 33.95 40.30
CA ASN A 78 13.52 33.95 39.00
C ASN A 78 14.01 35.09 38.09
N HIS A 79 14.35 36.26 38.64
CA HIS A 79 14.92 37.36 37.87
C HIS A 79 16.33 37.02 37.34
N ILE A 80 17.16 36.35 38.15
CA ILE A 80 18.50 35.89 37.77
C ILE A 80 18.43 34.80 36.70
N THR A 81 17.54 33.81 36.85
CA THR A 81 17.33 32.77 35.84
C THR A 81 16.88 33.37 34.50
N ASN A 82 15.93 34.32 34.52
CA ASN A 82 15.48 35.02 33.31
C ASN A 82 16.60 35.85 32.65
N GLN A 83 17.45 36.49 33.46
CA GLN A 83 18.61 37.21 32.96
C GLN A 83 19.64 36.26 32.33
N CYS A 84 19.90 35.11 32.95
CA CYS A 84 20.81 34.09 32.44
C CYS A 84 20.31 33.51 31.10
N VAL A 85 19.01 33.21 30.99
CA VAL A 85 18.37 32.79 29.73
C VAL A 85 18.54 33.86 28.63
N SER A 86 18.36 35.13 28.97
CA SER A 86 18.55 36.26 28.04
C SER A 86 20.01 36.40 27.59
N ASN A 87 20.96 36.23 28.51
CA ASN A 87 22.40 36.26 28.24
C ASN A 87 22.80 35.13 27.29
N VAL A 88 22.36 33.89 27.57
CA VAL A 88 22.63 32.73 26.72
C VAL A 88 22.04 32.93 25.32
N SER A 89 20.79 33.40 25.23
CA SER A 89 20.14 33.69 23.95
C SER A 89 20.93 34.73 23.13
N SER A 90 21.34 35.83 23.78
CA SER A 90 22.13 36.90 23.16
C SER A 90 23.51 36.42 22.70
N ALA A 91 24.16 35.56 23.48
CA ALA A 91 25.46 34.98 23.13
C ALA A 91 25.36 34.03 21.93
N LEU A 92 24.31 33.20 21.86
CA LEU A 92 24.05 32.30 20.72
C LEU A 92 23.71 33.08 19.45
N GLU A 93 22.95 34.17 19.57
CA GLU A 93 22.66 35.08 18.45
C GLU A 93 23.93 35.76 17.95
N ALA A 94 24.78 36.27 18.85
CA ALA A 94 26.08 36.82 18.49
C ALA A 94 26.97 35.79 17.78
N LEU A 95 27.01 34.55 18.30
CA LEU A 95 27.76 33.45 17.70
C LEU A 95 27.27 33.13 16.27
N THR A 96 25.95 33.00 16.10
CA THR A 96 25.32 32.78 14.78
C THR A 96 25.70 33.87 13.79
N ASN A 97 25.59 35.13 14.20
CA ASN A 97 25.90 36.28 13.35
C ASN A 97 27.38 36.29 12.93
N VAL A 98 28.30 36.00 13.85
CA VAL A 98 29.73 35.97 13.53
C VAL A 98 30.04 34.86 12.52
N ILE A 99 29.45 33.67 12.68
CA ILE A 99 29.67 32.54 11.78
C ILE A 99 29.09 32.83 10.40
N ARG A 100 27.83 33.29 10.31
CA ARG A 100 27.16 33.57 9.02
C ARG A 100 27.86 34.66 8.20
N HIS A 101 28.47 35.66 8.84
CA HIS A 101 29.14 36.76 8.13
C HIS A 101 30.63 36.52 7.83
N ASN A 102 31.24 35.46 8.38
CA ASN A 102 32.67 35.21 8.22
C ASN A 102 32.92 33.72 7.90
N THR A 103 33.11 33.43 6.60
CA THR A 103 33.40 32.07 6.11
C THR A 103 34.68 31.50 6.72
N GLY A 104 34.65 30.24 7.15
CA GLY A 104 35.78 29.52 7.74
C GLY A 104 35.93 29.68 9.25
N LEU A 105 35.09 30.49 9.91
CA LEU A 105 35.09 30.61 11.36
C LEU A 105 34.29 29.50 12.06
N GLU A 106 33.40 28.81 11.34
CA GLU A 106 32.63 27.67 11.84
C GLU A 106 33.51 26.54 12.38
N ILE A 107 34.75 26.41 11.88
CA ILE A 107 35.76 25.44 12.36
C ILE A 107 36.11 25.68 13.84
N GLN A 108 35.94 26.91 14.35
CA GLN A 108 36.17 27.21 15.77
C GLN A 108 35.12 26.59 16.70
N CYS A 109 34.02 26.05 16.16
CA CYS A 109 33.00 25.33 16.94
C CYS A 109 33.36 23.85 17.18
N ILE A 110 34.40 23.33 16.51
CA ILE A 110 34.89 21.96 16.71
C ILE A 110 35.31 21.75 18.16
N GLY A 111 34.86 20.66 18.78
CA GLY A 111 35.04 20.36 20.20
C GLY A 111 34.00 20.99 21.14
N HIS A 112 33.20 21.96 20.67
CA HIS A 112 32.16 22.62 21.46
C HIS A 112 30.75 22.11 21.16
N PHE A 113 30.57 21.13 20.25
CA PHE A 113 29.24 20.55 19.99
C PHE A 113 28.58 19.92 21.22
N PRO A 114 29.27 19.21 22.13
CA PRO A 114 28.64 18.71 23.35
C PRO A 114 27.96 19.81 24.18
N LEU A 115 28.55 21.01 24.23
CA LEU A 115 27.95 22.17 24.87
C LEU A 115 26.72 22.65 24.11
N LEU A 116 26.81 22.86 22.79
CA LEU A 116 25.68 23.32 21.97
C LEU A 116 24.49 22.35 22.01
N PHE A 117 24.76 21.04 21.93
CA PHE A 117 23.73 20.02 22.06
C PHE A 117 23.20 19.93 23.49
N SER A 118 24.01 20.25 24.52
CA SER A 118 23.51 20.31 25.90
C SER A 118 22.39 21.35 26.07
N ILE A 119 22.50 22.49 25.38
CA ILE A 119 21.52 23.57 25.37
C ILE A 119 20.18 23.11 24.77
N LEU A 120 20.21 22.20 23.78
CA LEU A 120 19.00 21.63 23.18
C LEU A 120 18.17 20.83 24.18
N HIS A 121 18.71 20.44 25.34
CA HIS A 121 17.97 19.73 26.39
C HIS A 121 17.22 20.65 27.35
N LEU A 122 17.34 21.97 27.20
CA LEU A 122 16.60 22.94 28.00
C LEU A 122 15.15 23.04 27.50
N HIS A 123 14.36 21.99 27.76
CA HIS A 123 12.95 21.88 27.32
C HIS A 123 12.06 23.03 27.81
N ASP A 124 12.44 23.68 28.93
CA ASP A 124 11.73 24.80 29.53
C ASP A 124 11.92 26.13 28.76
N HIS A 125 12.89 26.19 27.84
CA HIS A 125 13.31 27.41 27.16
C HIS A 125 13.40 27.23 25.62
N PRO A 126 12.24 27.21 24.91
CA PRO A 126 12.21 26.96 23.47
C PRO A 126 12.96 28.01 22.64
N GLU A 127 12.98 29.28 23.07
CA GLU A 127 13.72 30.35 22.38
C GLU A 127 15.23 30.10 22.39
N VAL A 128 15.77 29.59 23.50
CA VAL A 128 17.19 29.26 23.59
C VAL A 128 17.52 28.04 22.70
N GLN A 129 16.63 27.05 22.65
CA GLN A 129 16.77 25.90 21.75
C GLN A 129 16.77 26.34 20.27
N LEU A 130 15.91 27.30 19.89
CA LEU A 130 15.90 27.89 18.54
C LEU A 130 17.23 28.57 18.22
N ARG A 131 17.77 29.38 19.14
CA ARG A 131 19.06 30.05 18.92
C ARG A 131 20.23 29.07 18.83
N ALA A 132 20.22 28.01 19.64
CA ALA A 132 21.23 26.96 19.54
C ALA A 132 21.12 26.22 18.20
N LEU A 133 19.89 25.96 17.72
CA LEU A 133 19.65 25.39 16.40
C LEU A 133 20.16 26.28 15.28
N ASP A 134 19.98 27.61 15.36
CA ASP A 134 20.51 28.57 14.38
C ASP A 134 22.04 28.50 14.26
N VAL A 135 22.74 28.33 15.39
CA VAL A 135 24.20 28.11 15.42
C VAL A 135 24.56 26.80 14.73
N ILE A 136 23.87 25.70 15.09
CA ILE A 136 24.12 24.38 14.50
C ILE A 136 23.87 24.41 12.99
N GLN A 137 22.80 25.06 12.54
CA GLN A 137 22.51 25.25 11.13
C GLN A 137 23.63 25.99 10.41
N ALA A 138 24.11 27.11 10.99
CA ALA A 138 25.19 27.90 10.40
C ALA A 138 26.50 27.12 10.27
N VAL A 139 26.76 26.19 11.19
CA VAL A 139 27.97 25.37 11.21
C VAL A 139 27.86 24.11 10.33
N SER A 140 26.62 23.62 10.11
CA SER A 140 26.34 22.40 9.34
C SER A 140 26.77 22.45 7.86
N THR A 141 27.05 23.65 7.33
CA THR A 141 27.54 23.82 5.95
C THR A 141 29.00 23.39 5.78
N SER A 142 29.78 23.24 6.87
CA SER A 142 31.19 22.85 6.81
C SER A 142 31.39 21.35 7.03
N PRO A 143 32.09 20.63 6.14
CA PRO A 143 32.28 19.19 6.25
C PRO A 143 33.11 18.77 7.47
N GLN A 144 34.08 19.60 7.90
CA GLN A 144 34.92 19.33 9.08
C GLN A 144 34.08 19.36 10.36
N CYS A 145 33.12 20.27 10.43
CA CYS A 145 32.17 20.35 11.52
C CYS A 145 31.22 19.15 11.54
N LEU A 146 30.77 18.69 10.35
CA LEU A 146 29.96 17.47 10.25
C LEU A 146 30.68 16.22 10.75
N GLU A 147 31.99 16.10 10.51
CA GLU A 147 32.80 14.99 11.03
C GLU A 147 32.87 14.98 12.56
N ASP A 148 33.09 16.14 13.18
CA ASP A 148 33.14 16.28 14.64
C ASP A 148 31.76 16.10 15.30
N MET A 149 30.70 16.58 14.64
CA MET A 149 29.32 16.30 15.06
C MET A 149 29.01 14.80 15.01
N ALA A 150 29.49 14.09 13.98
CA ALA A 150 29.32 12.64 13.87
C ALA A 150 30.11 11.89 14.95
N ALA A 151 31.27 12.40 15.36
CA ALA A 151 32.06 11.85 16.47
C ALA A 151 31.41 12.08 17.84
N SER A 152 30.57 13.12 17.96
CA SER A 152 29.90 13.47 19.22
C SER A 152 28.75 12.52 19.57
N HIS A 153 28.11 11.86 18.59
CA HIS A 153 26.96 10.96 18.78
C HIS A 153 25.76 11.59 19.51
N LEU A 154 25.49 12.87 19.22
CA LEU A 154 24.43 13.66 19.87
C LEU A 154 23.26 13.97 18.92
N LEU A 155 23.22 13.39 17.72
CA LEU A 155 22.20 13.72 16.73
C LEU A 155 20.79 13.35 17.19
N THR A 156 20.66 12.35 18.07
CA THR A 156 19.39 11.99 18.71
C THR A 156 18.69 13.19 19.35
N SER A 157 19.45 14.08 20.00
CA SER A 157 18.89 15.28 20.64
C SER A 157 18.26 16.23 19.63
N LEU A 158 18.88 16.37 18.46
CA LEU A 158 18.35 17.19 17.37
C LEU A 158 17.11 16.55 16.74
N VAL A 159 17.11 15.23 16.56
CA VAL A 159 15.96 14.47 16.02
C VAL A 159 14.75 14.56 16.94
N MET A 160 14.94 14.48 18.26
CA MET A 160 13.86 14.62 19.24
C MET A 160 13.14 15.98 19.16
N LEU A 161 13.81 17.04 18.69
CA LEU A 161 13.18 18.36 18.53
C LEU A 161 12.09 18.38 17.46
N PHE A 162 12.04 17.40 16.54
CA PHE A 162 10.92 17.29 15.60
C PHE A 162 9.57 17.13 16.31
N LEU A 163 9.53 16.48 17.47
CA LEU A 163 8.30 16.35 18.25
C LEU A 163 8.06 17.54 19.17
N VAL A 164 9.13 18.06 19.79
CA VAL A 164 9.05 19.09 20.84
C VAL A 164 8.80 20.49 20.27
N LEU A 165 9.35 20.79 19.09
CA LEU A 165 9.46 22.17 18.59
C LEU A 165 8.85 22.35 17.18
N PRO A 166 7.50 22.32 17.04
CA PRO A 166 6.83 22.45 15.73
C PRO A 166 7.17 23.72 14.96
N ARG A 167 7.43 24.83 15.69
CA ARG A 167 7.80 26.12 15.09
C ARG A 167 9.17 26.07 14.38
N ALA A 168 10.03 25.12 14.74
CA ALA A 168 11.37 24.97 14.22
C ALA A 168 11.48 23.96 13.07
N HIS A 169 10.38 23.29 12.69
CA HIS A 169 10.43 22.19 11.72
C HIS A 169 11.19 22.53 10.44
N LEU A 170 10.95 23.71 9.85
CA LEU A 170 11.63 24.10 8.62
C LEU A 170 13.14 24.22 8.81
N VAL A 171 13.57 24.88 9.90
CA VAL A 171 15.00 25.05 10.23
C VAL A 171 15.64 23.70 10.55
N LEU A 172 14.95 22.82 11.28
CA LEU A 172 15.40 21.46 11.57
C LEU A 172 15.57 20.65 10.28
N ILE A 173 14.60 20.68 9.37
CA ILE A 173 14.66 19.96 8.09
C ILE A 173 15.85 20.47 7.25
N GLN A 174 16.00 21.79 7.12
CA GLN A 174 17.14 22.40 6.40
C GLN A 174 18.48 22.01 7.04
N THR A 175 18.57 22.01 8.37
CA THR A 175 19.78 21.58 9.08
C THR A 175 20.07 20.10 8.82
N MET A 176 19.03 19.25 8.85
CA MET A 176 19.15 17.82 8.54
C MET A 176 19.60 17.56 7.11
N GLU A 177 19.16 18.36 6.14
CA GLU A 177 19.58 18.24 4.74
C GLU A 177 21.10 18.33 4.58
N HIS A 178 21.74 19.25 5.31
CA HIS A 178 23.19 19.36 5.37
C HIS A 178 23.83 18.16 6.10
N LEU A 179 23.26 17.76 7.25
CA LEU A 179 23.79 16.67 8.09
C LEU A 179 23.77 15.31 7.38
N ILE A 180 22.67 14.95 6.69
CA ILE A 180 22.52 13.64 6.02
C ILE A 180 23.46 13.46 4.82
N SER A 181 24.11 14.54 4.36
CA SER A 181 25.17 14.46 3.35
C SER A 181 26.35 13.61 3.84
N SER A 182 26.57 13.54 5.16
CA SER A 182 27.49 12.57 5.78
C SER A 182 26.77 11.25 6.04
N SER A 183 27.34 10.15 5.54
CA SER A 183 26.72 8.82 5.72
C SER A 183 26.73 8.34 7.18
N LEU A 184 27.67 8.82 8.00
CA LEU A 184 27.72 8.53 9.45
C LEU A 184 26.54 9.18 10.18
N LEU A 185 26.25 10.44 9.87
CA LEU A 185 25.12 11.18 10.43
C LEU A 185 23.79 10.64 9.91
N LEU A 186 23.69 10.28 8.63
CA LEU A 186 22.50 9.61 8.10
C LEU A 186 22.23 8.28 8.82
N LYS A 187 23.27 7.50 9.11
CA LYS A 187 23.14 6.25 9.89
C LYS A 187 22.61 6.53 11.30
N GLU A 188 23.15 7.54 11.98
CA GLU A 188 22.69 7.96 13.30
C GLU A 188 21.25 8.47 13.26
N PHE A 189 20.87 9.26 12.25
CA PHE A 189 19.52 9.76 12.03
C PHE A 189 18.50 8.62 11.90
N ILE A 190 18.83 7.57 11.14
CA ILE A 190 17.96 6.39 11.00
C ILE A 190 17.81 5.68 12.35
N TYR A 191 18.89 5.49 13.10
CA TYR A 191 18.83 4.86 14.42
C TYR A 191 18.18 5.74 15.49
N ALA A 192 18.17 7.05 15.33
CA ALA A 192 17.43 7.96 16.19
C ALA A 192 15.93 8.00 15.86
N GLY A 193 15.45 7.18 14.91
CA GLY A 193 14.05 7.14 14.50
C GLY A 193 13.64 8.31 13.61
N GLY A 194 14.59 9.03 13.00
CA GLY A 194 14.30 10.24 12.21
C GLY A 194 13.22 10.05 11.15
N LEU A 195 13.17 8.89 10.49
CA LEU A 195 12.18 8.58 9.46
C LEU A 195 10.73 8.59 9.98
N ILE A 196 10.47 8.11 11.21
CA ILE A 196 9.12 8.10 11.77
C ILE A 196 8.65 9.51 12.14
N TYR A 197 9.56 10.35 12.64
CA TYR A 197 9.28 11.77 12.89
C TYR A 197 8.94 12.52 11.59
N LEU A 198 9.73 12.30 10.52
CA LEU A 198 9.46 12.93 9.22
C LEU A 198 8.11 12.46 8.63
N MET A 199 7.81 11.17 8.68
CA MET A 199 6.51 10.66 8.21
C MET A 199 5.33 11.22 9.01
N GLU A 200 5.49 11.40 10.32
CA GLU A 200 4.48 12.03 11.17
C GLU A 200 4.22 13.48 10.75
N ILE A 201 5.27 14.25 10.46
CA ILE A 201 5.16 15.63 9.96
C ILE A 201 4.39 15.67 8.63
N ILE A 202 4.64 14.74 7.71
CA ILE A 202 3.89 14.63 6.44
C ILE A 202 2.39 14.42 6.70
N CYS A 203 2.03 13.64 7.72
CA CYS A 203 0.65 13.32 8.04
C CYS A 203 -0.09 14.40 8.84
N GLN A 204 0.61 15.11 9.74
CA GLN A 204 -0.03 16.00 10.72
C GLN A 204 0.17 17.49 10.46
N SER A 205 1.23 17.89 9.75
CA SER A 205 1.54 19.31 9.57
C SER A 205 0.47 20.00 8.71
N SER A 206 -0.04 21.14 9.17
CA SER A 206 -0.94 21.99 8.38
C SER A 206 -0.19 22.84 7.36
N GLN A 207 1.12 23.02 7.54
CA GLN A 207 1.94 23.89 6.70
C GLN A 207 2.49 23.13 5.49
N GLN A 208 2.00 23.47 4.30
CA GLN A 208 2.40 22.80 3.06
C GLN A 208 3.91 22.90 2.79
N GLN A 209 4.53 24.04 3.10
CA GLN A 209 5.97 24.25 2.93
C GLN A 209 6.81 23.27 3.78
N THR A 210 6.41 23.04 5.03
CA THR A 210 7.08 22.08 5.92
C THR A 210 6.95 20.66 5.38
N ARG A 211 5.76 20.28 4.91
CA ARG A 211 5.52 18.95 4.31
C ARG A 211 6.38 18.73 3.07
N HIS A 212 6.48 19.73 2.18
CA HIS A 212 7.32 19.66 0.98
C HIS A 212 8.80 19.47 1.35
N ALA A 213 9.32 20.31 2.24
CA ALA A 213 10.71 20.18 2.69
C ALA A 213 10.99 18.80 3.32
N THR A 214 10.04 18.25 4.07
CA THR A 214 10.15 16.89 4.63
C THR A 214 10.18 15.82 3.55
N VAL A 215 9.34 15.94 2.52
CA VAL A 215 9.31 15.01 1.38
C VAL A 215 10.65 15.02 0.64
N ASP A 216 11.20 16.22 0.39
CA ASP A 216 12.51 16.37 -0.24
C ASP A 216 13.61 15.73 0.60
N LEU A 217 13.60 15.93 1.92
CA LEU A 217 14.57 15.31 2.82
C LEU A 217 14.50 13.77 2.79
N ILE A 218 13.28 13.18 2.79
CA ILE A 218 13.11 11.73 2.65
C ILE A 218 13.59 11.25 1.27
N SER A 219 13.32 12.00 0.20
CA SER A 219 13.79 11.69 -1.15
C SER A 219 15.32 11.61 -1.21
N HIS A 220 16.02 12.59 -0.66
CA HIS A 220 17.49 12.59 -0.54
C HIS A 220 18.00 11.39 0.26
N CYS A 221 17.31 11.03 1.35
CA CYS A 221 17.61 9.82 2.12
C CYS A 221 17.48 8.54 1.26
N LEU A 222 16.44 8.44 0.42
CA LEU A 222 16.17 7.28 -0.45
C LEU A 222 17.19 7.13 -1.59
N ILE A 223 17.76 8.22 -2.08
CA ILE A 223 18.76 8.25 -3.16
C ILE A 223 20.16 7.84 -2.65
N ASN A 224 20.37 7.85 -1.33
CA ASN A 224 21.67 7.51 -0.73
C ASN A 224 22.15 6.09 -1.10
N LYS A 225 23.39 5.96 -1.58
CA LYS A 225 23.96 4.69 -2.07
C LYS A 225 24.10 3.61 -1.00
N GLN A 226 24.40 3.99 0.25
CA GLN A 226 24.69 3.04 1.33
C GLN A 226 23.42 2.60 2.04
N PHE A 227 22.53 3.55 2.37
CA PHE A 227 21.37 3.27 3.20
C PHE A 227 20.03 3.33 2.45
N GLY A 228 19.99 3.80 1.20
CA GLY A 228 18.75 4.02 0.45
C GLY A 228 17.89 2.77 0.28
N ARG A 229 18.49 1.58 0.09
CA ARG A 229 17.73 0.30 0.04
C ARG A 229 17.09 -0.05 1.38
N ARG A 230 17.81 0.18 2.49
CA ARG A 230 17.30 -0.06 3.84
C ARG A 230 16.18 0.92 4.17
N ILE A 231 16.36 2.19 3.83
CA ILE A 231 15.33 3.23 4.01
C ILE A 231 14.10 2.90 3.18
N GLN A 232 14.25 2.50 1.91
CA GLN A 232 13.13 2.06 1.07
C GLN A 232 12.37 0.88 1.70
N ALA A 233 13.08 -0.11 2.24
CA ALA A 233 12.45 -1.24 2.91
C ALA A 233 11.64 -0.79 4.15
N ILE A 234 12.17 0.12 4.96
CA ILE A 234 11.46 0.71 6.11
C ILE A 234 10.21 1.47 5.62
N MET A 235 10.36 2.34 4.62
CA MET A 235 9.23 3.12 4.10
C MET A 235 8.12 2.23 3.52
N ASN A 236 8.47 1.12 2.85
CA ASN A 236 7.51 0.15 2.32
C ASN A 236 6.75 -0.65 3.40
N GLN A 237 7.19 -0.61 4.67
CA GLN A 237 6.41 -1.17 5.79
C GLN A 237 5.28 -0.24 6.23
N TYR A 238 5.41 1.07 5.95
CA TYR A 238 4.42 2.09 6.28
C TYR A 238 3.55 2.50 5.09
N LEU A 239 4.14 2.62 3.90
CA LEU A 239 3.48 3.15 2.71
C LEU A 239 3.40 2.08 1.61
N PRO A 240 2.34 2.09 0.78
CA PRO A 240 2.32 1.33 -0.47
C PRO A 240 3.53 1.66 -1.36
N ASN A 241 4.05 0.66 -2.08
CA ASN A 241 5.28 0.78 -2.88
C ASN A 241 5.24 1.95 -3.87
N VAL A 242 4.09 2.21 -4.50
CA VAL A 242 3.92 3.31 -5.47
C VAL A 242 4.27 4.66 -4.85
N PHE A 243 3.91 4.88 -3.58
CA PHE A 243 4.22 6.11 -2.87
C PHE A 243 5.71 6.24 -2.58
N VAL A 244 6.39 5.15 -2.22
CA VAL A 244 7.82 5.16 -1.93
C VAL A 244 8.65 5.35 -3.21
N ASP A 245 8.21 4.75 -4.32
CA ASP A 245 8.81 4.99 -5.63
C ASP A 245 8.60 6.45 -6.05
N THR A 246 7.40 7.01 -5.84
CA THR A 246 7.11 8.42 -6.10
C THR A 246 7.98 9.35 -5.25
N LEU A 247 8.17 9.05 -3.95
CA LEU A 247 9.07 9.82 -3.08
C LEU A 247 10.50 9.86 -3.63
N ARG A 248 10.98 8.74 -4.20
CA ARG A 248 12.33 8.65 -4.77
C ARG A 248 12.43 9.40 -6.11
N ASP A 249 11.49 9.17 -7.01
CA ASP A 249 11.63 9.58 -8.41
C ASP A 249 10.99 10.96 -8.70
N GLN A 250 9.90 11.31 -8.00
CA GLN A 250 9.07 12.51 -8.25
C GLN A 250 8.51 13.12 -6.94
N PRO A 251 9.38 13.60 -6.02
CA PRO A 251 8.96 14.11 -4.71
C PRO A 251 7.95 15.27 -4.78
N GLU A 252 8.09 16.16 -5.78
CA GLU A 252 7.19 17.30 -6.04
C GLU A 252 5.71 16.91 -6.15
N THR A 253 5.44 15.73 -6.73
CA THR A 253 4.07 15.23 -6.98
C THR A 253 3.51 14.42 -5.82
N PHE A 254 4.37 14.00 -4.87
CA PHE A 254 4.01 13.05 -3.83
C PHE A 254 2.88 13.57 -2.95
N LEU A 255 2.93 14.82 -2.48
CA LEU A 255 1.90 15.34 -1.57
C LEU A 255 0.52 15.40 -2.22
N ALA A 256 0.45 15.78 -3.50
CA ALA A 256 -0.81 15.80 -4.24
C ALA A 256 -1.40 14.39 -4.38
N LEU A 257 -0.55 13.39 -4.64
CA LEU A 257 -0.96 11.99 -4.70
C LEU A 257 -1.31 11.44 -3.31
N PHE A 258 -0.56 11.80 -2.27
CA PHE A 258 -0.78 11.34 -0.90
C PHE A 258 -2.07 11.89 -0.30
N ASP A 259 -2.43 13.14 -0.59
CA ASP A 259 -3.64 13.77 -0.03
C ASP A 259 -4.92 13.38 -0.79
N ALA A 260 -4.80 12.97 -2.04
CA ALA A 260 -5.90 12.50 -2.87
C ALA A 260 -6.30 11.06 -2.52
N ASP A 261 -7.58 10.76 -2.72
CA ASP A 261 -8.09 9.40 -2.61
C ASP A 261 -7.90 8.64 -3.94
N HIS A 262 -7.38 7.42 -3.85
CA HIS A 262 -7.15 6.53 -4.98
C HIS A 262 -7.79 5.17 -4.69
N GLU A 263 -8.66 4.74 -5.59
CA GLU A 263 -9.24 3.41 -5.54
C GLU A 263 -9.03 2.72 -6.88
N ASN A 264 -8.05 1.82 -6.87
CA ASN A 264 -7.30 1.43 -8.04
C ASN A 264 -6.71 0.02 -7.76
N PRO A 265 -6.67 -0.92 -8.73
CA PRO A 265 -6.17 -2.26 -8.46
C PRO A 265 -4.74 -2.30 -7.93
N GLU A 266 -3.88 -1.35 -8.24
CA GLU A 266 -2.50 -1.30 -7.73
C GLU A 266 -2.38 -0.55 -6.39
N VAL A 267 -3.30 0.38 -6.11
CA VAL A 267 -3.27 1.23 -4.91
C VAL A 267 -4.69 1.48 -4.39
N ILE A 268 -4.90 1.11 -3.13
CA ILE A 268 -6.05 1.57 -2.34
C ILE A 268 -5.49 2.55 -1.33
N TRP A 269 -5.91 3.81 -1.43
CA TRP A 269 -5.49 4.89 -0.57
C TRP A 269 -6.66 5.83 -0.33
N ASP A 270 -7.21 5.84 0.87
CA ASP A 270 -8.33 6.71 1.23
C ASP A 270 -8.05 7.45 2.55
N SER A 271 -8.97 8.33 2.94
CA SER A 271 -8.90 9.03 4.23
C SER A 271 -8.81 8.10 5.44
N ASN A 272 -9.39 6.89 5.37
CA ASN A 272 -9.38 5.93 6.47
C ASN A 272 -7.99 5.30 6.65
N LEU A 273 -7.36 4.90 5.54
CA LEU A 273 -6.00 4.38 5.54
C LEU A 273 -4.99 5.45 5.96
N ARG A 274 -5.15 6.70 5.49
CA ARG A 274 -4.37 7.86 5.97
C ARG A 274 -4.52 8.09 7.47
N SER A 275 -5.75 8.03 7.99
CA SER A 275 -6.02 8.15 9.42
C SER A 275 -5.37 7.01 10.21
N MET A 276 -5.42 5.77 9.69
CA MET A 276 -4.77 4.62 10.31
C MET A 276 -3.24 4.79 10.38
N LEU A 277 -2.61 5.20 9.27
CA LEU A 277 -1.19 5.50 9.23
C LEU A 277 -0.83 6.58 10.26
N THR A 278 -1.59 7.67 10.30
CA THR A 278 -1.37 8.79 11.22
C THR A 278 -1.43 8.34 12.68
N LYS A 279 -2.41 7.49 13.04
CA LYS A 279 -2.55 6.94 14.40
C LYS A 279 -1.38 6.04 14.79
N ILE A 280 -0.92 5.18 13.88
CA ILE A 280 0.21 4.29 14.14
C ILE A 280 1.49 5.09 14.31
N LEU A 281 1.76 6.04 13.41
CA LEU A 281 2.94 6.90 13.47
C LEU A 281 2.95 7.70 14.77
N ASN A 282 1.85 8.41 15.10
CA ASN A 282 1.76 9.16 16.35
C ASN A 282 2.07 8.27 17.57
N LYS A 283 1.45 7.09 17.67
CA LYS A 283 1.70 6.16 18.77
C LYS A 283 3.17 5.73 18.83
N GLN A 284 3.76 5.36 17.70
CA GLN A 284 5.14 4.90 17.64
C GLN A 284 6.13 6.02 17.93
N THR A 285 5.92 7.21 17.39
CA THR A 285 6.78 8.37 17.63
C THR A 285 6.75 8.78 19.09
N HIS A 286 5.57 8.95 19.69
CA HIS A 286 5.47 9.30 21.10
C HIS A 286 6.06 8.21 22.01
N SER A 287 5.77 6.93 21.74
CA SER A 287 6.33 5.82 22.52
C SER A 287 7.84 5.80 22.44
N PHE A 288 8.42 5.99 21.26
CA PHE A 288 9.87 5.98 21.07
C PHE A 288 10.52 7.22 21.68
N TYR A 289 9.91 8.39 21.54
CA TYR A 289 10.36 9.62 22.19
C TYR A 289 10.45 9.46 23.72
N HIS A 290 9.45 8.86 24.36
CA HIS A 290 9.52 8.57 25.80
C HIS A 290 10.68 7.63 26.15
N SER A 291 10.92 6.59 25.36
CA SER A 291 12.10 5.73 25.57
C SER A 291 13.42 6.46 25.35
N GLN A 292 13.48 7.43 24.44
CA GLN A 292 14.67 8.26 24.21
C GLN A 292 14.94 9.24 25.36
N LEU A 293 13.91 9.67 26.10
CA LEU A 293 14.10 10.47 27.31
C LEU A 293 14.74 9.65 28.44
N GLU A 294 14.44 8.34 28.52
CA GLU A 294 15.03 7.42 29.49
C GLU A 294 16.45 6.98 29.10
N ASP A 295 16.65 6.56 27.84
CA ASP A 295 17.95 6.19 27.28
C ASP A 295 18.13 6.79 25.89
N ARG A 296 19.04 7.78 25.79
CA ARG A 296 19.33 8.49 24.54
C ARG A 296 20.14 7.67 23.53
N ASN A 297 20.76 6.58 23.97
CA ASN A 297 21.52 5.67 23.11
C ASN A 297 20.65 4.55 22.51
N ILE A 298 19.35 4.55 22.81
CA ILE A 298 18.42 3.58 22.26
C ILE A 298 18.37 3.69 20.73
N LYS A 299 18.54 2.56 20.06
CA LYS A 299 18.49 2.49 18.61
C LYS A 299 17.10 2.07 18.17
N TRP A 300 16.48 2.92 17.37
CA TRP A 300 15.26 2.61 16.67
C TRP A 300 15.47 1.41 15.75
N ASN A 301 14.62 0.41 15.91
CA ASN A 301 14.57 -0.74 15.05
C ASN A 301 13.11 -1.15 14.85
N LEU A 302 12.81 -1.60 13.64
CA LEU A 302 11.49 -2.05 13.25
C LEU A 302 11.59 -3.51 12.85
N SER A 303 10.67 -4.33 13.35
CA SER A 303 10.65 -5.75 12.98
C SER A 303 10.41 -5.89 11.48
N ASP A 304 11.16 -6.77 10.80
CA ASP A 304 10.95 -7.06 9.38
C ASP A 304 9.53 -7.60 9.08
N SER A 305 8.85 -8.13 10.11
CA SER A 305 7.46 -8.58 10.03
C SER A 305 6.42 -7.47 10.17
N PHE A 306 6.83 -6.26 10.59
CA PHE A 306 5.91 -5.16 10.75
C PHE A 306 5.44 -4.65 9.39
N LYS A 307 4.12 -4.54 9.24
CA LYS A 307 3.47 -3.79 8.18
C LYS A 307 2.25 -3.11 8.77
N VAL A 308 1.94 -1.91 8.30
CA VAL A 308 0.68 -1.27 8.65
C VAL A 308 -0.48 -2.17 8.22
N PRO A 309 -1.43 -2.52 9.12
CA PRO A 309 -2.49 -3.48 8.84
C PRO A 309 -3.63 -2.84 8.01
N TYR A 310 -3.28 -2.32 6.82
CA TYR A 310 -4.24 -1.76 5.87
C TYR A 310 -5.29 -2.79 5.45
N THR A 311 -4.91 -4.07 5.38
CA THR A 311 -5.79 -5.18 5.02
C THR A 311 -6.98 -5.31 5.95
N GLU A 312 -6.83 -5.03 7.25
CA GLU A 312 -7.92 -5.08 8.22
C GLU A 312 -8.94 -3.97 7.98
N VAL A 313 -8.48 -2.76 7.62
CA VAL A 313 -9.34 -1.62 7.33
C VAL A 313 -10.12 -1.88 6.04
N ILE A 314 -9.45 -2.37 5.01
CA ILE A 314 -10.07 -2.75 3.73
C ILE A 314 -11.10 -3.87 3.94
N ALA A 315 -10.77 -4.89 4.74
CA ALA A 315 -11.69 -5.99 5.06
C ALA A 315 -12.94 -5.50 5.84
N LYS A 316 -12.78 -4.56 6.78
CA LYS A 316 -13.91 -3.95 7.49
C LYS A 316 -14.85 -3.21 6.53
N LYS A 317 -14.30 -2.38 5.64
CA LYS A 317 -15.08 -1.67 4.61
C LYS A 317 -15.84 -2.66 3.71
N ALA A 318 -15.15 -3.70 3.22
CA ALA A 318 -15.78 -4.74 2.40
C ALA A 318 -16.87 -5.52 3.15
N ASN A 319 -16.69 -5.79 4.45
CA ASN A 319 -17.72 -6.44 5.27
C ASN A 319 -18.97 -5.59 5.45
N GLU A 320 -18.81 -4.27 5.60
CA GLU A 320 -19.92 -3.32 5.67
C GLU A 320 -20.65 -3.22 4.32
N GLU A 321 -19.91 -3.17 3.22
CA GLU A 321 -20.48 -3.21 1.87
C GLU A 321 -21.25 -4.50 1.60
N ASN A 322 -20.71 -5.65 1.98
CA ASN A 322 -21.37 -6.95 1.82
C ASN A 322 -22.70 -7.05 2.59
N LYS A 323 -22.77 -6.44 3.79
CA LYS A 323 -24.02 -6.35 4.57
C LYS A 323 -25.09 -5.53 3.83
N ASN A 324 -24.69 -4.48 3.13
CA ASN A 324 -25.59 -3.57 2.44
C ASN A 324 -26.00 -4.09 1.05
N LYS A 325 -25.05 -4.69 0.30
CA LYS A 325 -25.23 -5.29 -1.02
C LYS A 325 -24.39 -6.58 -1.12
N PRO A 326 -24.99 -7.77 -1.03
CA PRO A 326 -24.25 -9.01 -1.15
C PRO A 326 -23.78 -9.20 -2.59
N ASN A 327 -22.48 -8.99 -2.80
CA ASN A 327 -21.81 -9.27 -4.07
C ASN A 327 -20.83 -10.42 -3.85
N GLU A 328 -20.73 -11.36 -4.80
CA GLU A 328 -19.78 -12.49 -4.71
C GLU A 328 -18.34 -12.03 -4.41
N ILE A 329 -17.93 -10.88 -4.97
CA ILE A 329 -16.62 -10.27 -4.75
C ILE A 329 -16.46 -9.78 -3.32
N ALA A 330 -17.49 -9.13 -2.76
CA ALA A 330 -17.49 -8.67 -1.38
C ALA A 330 -17.44 -9.87 -0.39
N GLN A 331 -18.07 -10.99 -0.74
CA GLN A 331 -17.96 -12.24 0.02
C GLN A 331 -16.54 -12.82 0.00
N TYR A 332 -15.83 -12.79 -1.15
CA TYR A 332 -14.44 -13.23 -1.20
C TYR A 332 -13.54 -12.39 -0.29
N VAL A 333 -13.68 -11.06 -0.32
CA VAL A 333 -12.89 -10.17 0.55
C VAL A 333 -13.26 -10.35 2.02
N ALA A 334 -14.53 -10.60 2.33
CA ALA A 334 -14.98 -10.88 3.69
C ALA A 334 -14.39 -12.16 4.28
N CYS A 335 -14.32 -13.24 3.48
CA CYS A 335 -13.85 -14.55 3.95
C CYS A 335 -12.32 -14.73 3.89
N LEU A 336 -11.68 -14.23 2.83
CA LEU A 336 -10.25 -14.43 2.59
C LEU A 336 -9.40 -13.21 2.95
N GLY A 337 -10.02 -12.05 3.17
CA GLY A 337 -9.35 -10.76 3.22
C GLY A 337 -9.00 -10.22 1.83
N PRO A 338 -8.50 -8.97 1.75
CA PRO A 338 -8.02 -8.39 0.50
C PRO A 338 -6.72 -9.08 0.08
N ILE A 339 -6.78 -9.85 -1.00
CA ILE A 339 -5.62 -10.53 -1.56
C ILE A 339 -4.92 -9.62 -2.57
N GLN A 340 -3.61 -9.48 -2.40
CA GLN A 340 -2.73 -8.73 -3.29
C GLN A 340 -1.72 -9.67 -3.95
N ILE A 341 -1.59 -9.61 -5.27
CA ILE A 341 -0.61 -10.38 -6.06
C ILE A 341 0.12 -9.39 -6.96
N ALA A 342 1.46 -9.40 -7.01
CA ALA A 342 2.25 -8.42 -7.77
C ALA A 342 1.87 -6.95 -7.48
N ASN A 343 1.52 -6.64 -6.23
CA ASN A 343 0.96 -5.35 -5.80
C ASN A 343 -0.45 -5.01 -6.33
N VAL A 344 -1.14 -5.95 -6.97
CA VAL A 344 -2.50 -5.77 -7.49
C VAL A 344 -3.55 -6.45 -6.59
N TYR A 345 -4.54 -5.68 -6.14
CA TYR A 345 -5.73 -6.14 -5.42
C TYR A 345 -6.69 -6.86 -6.38
N LEU A 346 -6.81 -8.17 -6.21
CA LEU A 346 -7.59 -9.04 -7.10
C LEU A 346 -9.06 -8.64 -7.18
N HIS A 347 -9.66 -8.27 -6.06
CA HIS A 347 -11.08 -7.95 -5.96
C HIS A 347 -11.45 -6.69 -6.76
N LEU A 348 -10.59 -5.66 -6.75
CA LEU A 348 -10.80 -4.44 -7.53
C LEU A 348 -10.60 -4.70 -9.02
N TYR A 349 -9.56 -5.45 -9.39
CA TYR A 349 -9.30 -5.79 -10.78
C TYR A 349 -10.45 -6.59 -11.41
N ILE A 350 -10.99 -7.57 -10.68
CA ILE A 350 -12.13 -8.37 -11.16
C ILE A 350 -13.41 -7.53 -11.28
N SER A 351 -13.60 -6.56 -10.38
CA SER A 351 -14.77 -5.68 -10.41
C SER A 351 -14.76 -4.73 -11.60
N HIS A 352 -13.57 -4.32 -12.06
CA HIS A 352 -13.39 -3.37 -13.15
C HIS A 352 -12.44 -3.93 -14.23
N PRO A 353 -12.92 -4.85 -15.09
CA PRO A 353 -12.14 -5.34 -16.22
C PRO A 353 -11.86 -4.18 -17.19
N GLY A 354 -10.60 -3.98 -17.59
CA GLY A 354 -10.18 -2.88 -18.47
C GLY A 354 -9.14 -1.94 -17.87
N TRP A 355 -8.83 -2.07 -16.57
CA TRP A 355 -7.78 -1.27 -15.95
C TRP A 355 -6.39 -1.60 -16.52
N THR A 356 -5.58 -0.56 -16.74
CA THR A 356 -4.20 -0.70 -17.21
C THR A 356 -3.27 -1.03 -16.05
N LEU A 357 -2.71 -2.23 -16.07
CA LEU A 357 -1.68 -2.67 -15.12
C LEU A 357 -0.29 -2.23 -15.61
N ARG A 358 0.59 -1.82 -14.69
CA ARG A 358 1.97 -1.41 -14.98
C ARG A 358 2.82 -2.57 -15.47
N ASN A 359 2.69 -3.75 -14.84
CA ASN A 359 3.43 -4.97 -15.18
C ASN A 359 2.50 -6.18 -15.30
N PRO A 360 1.71 -6.29 -16.39
CA PRO A 360 0.69 -7.33 -16.52
C PRO A 360 1.27 -8.75 -16.65
N GLU A 361 2.46 -8.91 -17.24
CA GLU A 361 3.14 -10.20 -17.35
C GLU A 361 3.57 -10.75 -15.98
N LEU A 362 4.12 -9.87 -15.12
CA LEU A 362 4.52 -10.24 -13.76
C LEU A 362 3.29 -10.63 -12.93
N PHE A 363 2.22 -9.84 -13.00
CA PHE A 363 0.96 -10.15 -12.34
C PHE A 363 0.40 -11.50 -12.77
N LEU A 364 0.35 -11.78 -14.08
CA LEU A 364 -0.15 -13.06 -14.59
C LEU A 364 0.69 -14.24 -14.10
N ASN A 365 2.02 -14.12 -14.11
CA ASN A 365 2.91 -15.19 -13.66
C ASN A 365 2.78 -15.47 -12.16
N GLU A 366 2.80 -14.45 -11.30
CA GLU A 366 2.59 -14.63 -9.86
C GLU A 366 1.17 -15.14 -9.55
N CYS A 367 0.15 -14.68 -10.28
CA CYS A 367 -1.22 -15.14 -10.13
C CYS A 367 -1.35 -16.61 -10.51
N MET A 368 -0.71 -17.04 -11.61
CA MET A 368 -0.68 -18.45 -12.02
C MET A 368 0.09 -19.32 -11.03
N GLU A 369 1.21 -18.84 -10.47
CA GLU A 369 1.96 -19.56 -9.45
C GLU A 369 1.12 -19.77 -8.18
N LYS A 370 0.50 -18.70 -7.67
CA LYS A 370 -0.43 -18.78 -6.53
C LYS A 370 -1.66 -19.65 -6.82
N TRP A 371 -2.15 -19.64 -8.05
CA TRP A 371 -3.27 -20.47 -8.49
C TRP A 371 -2.89 -21.95 -8.49
N ILE A 372 -1.69 -22.30 -8.98
CA ILE A 372 -1.17 -23.67 -8.94
C ILE A 372 -0.99 -24.13 -7.49
N GLU A 373 -0.40 -23.30 -6.62
CA GLU A 373 -0.27 -23.60 -5.18
C GLU A 373 -1.64 -23.82 -4.53
N ALA A 374 -2.61 -22.96 -4.82
CA ALA A 374 -3.96 -23.06 -4.28
C ALA A 374 -4.66 -24.35 -4.74
N ILE A 375 -4.50 -24.78 -5.98
CA ILE A 375 -5.06 -26.05 -6.47
C ILE A 375 -4.51 -27.26 -5.71
N HIS A 376 -3.21 -27.27 -5.39
CA HIS A 376 -2.63 -28.36 -4.60
C HIS A 376 -3.16 -28.42 -3.15
N GLN A 377 -3.72 -27.33 -2.65
CA GLN A 377 -4.30 -27.24 -1.30
C GLN A 377 -5.81 -27.50 -1.24
N LEU A 378 -6.43 -27.94 -2.35
CA LEU A 378 -7.84 -28.32 -2.36
C LEU A 378 -8.10 -29.51 -1.41
N PRO A 379 -9.25 -29.52 -0.70
CA PRO A 379 -10.41 -28.64 -0.86
C PRO A 379 -10.39 -27.34 -0.02
N ASN A 380 -9.40 -27.15 0.86
CA ASN A 380 -9.37 -26.05 1.84
C ASN A 380 -9.30 -24.66 1.19
N SER A 381 -8.77 -24.57 -0.03
CA SER A 381 -8.53 -23.35 -0.80
C SER A 381 -9.62 -23.05 -1.85
N THR A 382 -10.79 -23.71 -1.81
CA THR A 382 -11.81 -23.62 -2.88
C THR A 382 -12.17 -22.17 -3.26
N LEU A 383 -12.40 -21.28 -2.28
CA LEU A 383 -12.74 -19.88 -2.55
C LEU A 383 -11.57 -19.11 -3.20
N LEU A 384 -10.34 -19.41 -2.76
CA LEU A 384 -9.12 -18.82 -3.31
C LEU A 384 -8.92 -19.23 -4.77
N VAL A 385 -9.09 -20.53 -5.08
CA VAL A 385 -9.01 -21.05 -6.45
C VAL A 385 -10.04 -20.36 -7.34
N ARG A 386 -11.28 -20.17 -6.90
CA ARG A 386 -12.32 -19.45 -7.67
C ARG A 386 -11.92 -18.00 -7.95
N LEU A 387 -11.45 -17.27 -6.94
CA LEU A 387 -11.03 -15.88 -7.11
C LEU A 387 -9.85 -15.76 -8.08
N LEU A 388 -8.82 -16.59 -7.92
CA LEU A 388 -7.63 -16.59 -8.79
C LEU A 388 -7.96 -17.02 -10.22
N THR A 389 -8.83 -18.02 -10.40
CA THR A 389 -9.29 -18.44 -11.72
C THR A 389 -10.00 -17.29 -12.43
N ARG A 390 -10.85 -16.55 -11.72
CA ARG A 390 -11.56 -15.39 -12.26
C ARG A 390 -10.59 -14.26 -12.60
N ALA A 391 -9.61 -13.97 -11.75
CA ALA A 391 -8.57 -12.99 -12.04
C ALA A 391 -7.80 -13.34 -13.32
N CYS A 392 -7.29 -14.58 -13.42
CA CYS A 392 -6.57 -15.04 -14.61
C CYS A 392 -7.45 -14.96 -15.86
N LYS A 393 -8.71 -15.42 -15.81
CA LYS A 393 -9.65 -15.30 -16.93
C LYS A 393 -9.83 -13.85 -17.37
N THR A 394 -10.04 -12.93 -16.42
CA THR A 394 -10.22 -11.50 -16.71
C THR A 394 -8.97 -10.89 -17.37
N VAL A 395 -7.77 -11.18 -16.86
CA VAL A 395 -6.50 -10.68 -17.44
C VAL A 395 -6.33 -11.15 -18.88
N LEU A 396 -6.54 -12.45 -19.13
CA LEU A 396 -6.34 -13.05 -20.45
C LEU A 396 -7.39 -12.55 -21.46
N THR A 397 -8.61 -12.24 -20.99
CA THR A 397 -9.66 -11.67 -21.83
C THR A 397 -9.40 -10.20 -22.17
N ASP A 398 -8.96 -9.40 -21.18
CA ASP A 398 -8.67 -7.97 -21.34
C ASP A 398 -7.43 -7.74 -22.24
N ARG A 399 -6.43 -8.63 -22.13
CA ARG A 399 -5.18 -8.54 -22.89
C ARG A 399 -4.83 -9.89 -23.54
N PRO A 400 -5.39 -10.19 -24.73
CA PRO A 400 -5.12 -11.45 -25.41
C PRO A 400 -3.63 -11.63 -25.75
N GLY A 401 -2.86 -10.55 -25.94
CA GLY A 401 -1.41 -10.64 -26.19
C GLY A 401 -0.59 -11.28 -25.06
N LEU A 402 -1.11 -11.33 -23.83
CA LEU A 402 -0.45 -12.02 -22.71
C LEU A 402 -0.58 -13.54 -22.80
N THR A 403 -1.56 -14.07 -23.54
CA THR A 403 -1.68 -15.53 -23.73
C THR A 403 -0.44 -16.10 -24.41
N ASP A 404 0.20 -15.32 -25.29
CA ASP A 404 1.41 -15.69 -26.03
C ASP A 404 2.67 -15.76 -25.13
N SER A 405 2.65 -15.16 -23.94
CA SER A 405 3.76 -15.26 -22.99
C SER A 405 3.68 -16.50 -22.09
N LEU A 406 2.52 -17.15 -21.97
CA LEU A 406 2.31 -18.33 -21.12
C LEU A 406 3.18 -19.55 -21.48
N PRO A 407 3.47 -19.84 -22.77
CA PRO A 407 4.41 -20.91 -23.11
C PRO A 407 5.83 -20.59 -22.66
N ARG A 408 6.26 -19.32 -22.78
CA ARG A 408 7.61 -18.88 -22.41
C ARG A 408 7.86 -18.96 -20.91
N SER A 409 6.84 -18.71 -20.09
CA SER A 409 6.94 -18.85 -18.63
C SER A 409 6.83 -20.31 -18.14
N GLY A 410 6.58 -21.27 -19.04
CA GLY A 410 6.40 -22.69 -18.68
C GLY A 410 5.07 -22.97 -17.96
N ASN A 411 4.19 -21.98 -17.84
CA ASN A 411 2.90 -22.12 -17.17
C ASN A 411 1.99 -23.11 -17.91
N VAL A 412 2.10 -23.23 -19.24
CA VAL A 412 1.37 -24.23 -20.04
C VAL A 412 1.65 -25.63 -19.50
N HIS A 413 2.91 -26.06 -19.45
CA HIS A 413 3.27 -27.40 -18.99
C HIS A 413 2.83 -27.65 -17.54
N ARG A 414 2.92 -26.63 -16.66
CA ARG A 414 2.44 -26.73 -15.27
C ARG A 414 0.93 -26.96 -15.19
N VAL A 415 0.12 -26.25 -15.99
CA VAL A 415 -1.33 -26.48 -16.09
C VAL A 415 -1.63 -27.88 -16.62
N LEU A 416 -0.87 -28.36 -17.60
CA LEU A 416 -1.04 -29.70 -18.17
C LEU A 416 -0.68 -30.82 -17.18
N GLU A 417 0.32 -30.62 -16.32
CA GLU A 417 0.61 -31.54 -15.22
C GLU A 417 -0.53 -31.59 -14.20
N LEU A 418 -1.15 -30.44 -13.91
CA LEU A 418 -2.33 -30.39 -13.04
C LEU A 418 -3.51 -31.15 -13.66
N LEU A 419 -3.66 -31.14 -14.99
CA LEU A 419 -4.72 -31.92 -15.66
C LEU A 419 -4.65 -33.41 -15.31
N ALA A 420 -3.45 -33.94 -15.08
CA ALA A 420 -3.22 -35.35 -14.76
C ALA A 420 -3.40 -35.68 -13.26
N LYS A 421 -3.41 -34.69 -12.37
CA LYS A 421 -3.34 -34.90 -10.92
C LYS A 421 -4.63 -34.52 -10.17
N VAL A 422 -5.42 -33.60 -10.71
CA VAL A 422 -6.59 -33.04 -9.98
C VAL A 422 -7.83 -33.93 -10.14
N ASP A 423 -8.40 -34.34 -9.01
CA ASP A 423 -9.66 -35.12 -8.95
C ASP A 423 -10.84 -34.32 -8.38
N ASP A 424 -10.59 -33.11 -7.85
CA ASP A 424 -11.61 -32.24 -7.26
C ASP A 424 -12.46 -31.53 -8.34
N PRO A 425 -13.81 -31.47 -8.19
CA PRO A 425 -14.69 -30.88 -9.20
C PRO A 425 -14.53 -29.36 -9.37
N GLU A 426 -14.12 -28.63 -8.33
CA GLU A 426 -13.87 -27.18 -8.43
C GLU A 426 -12.51 -26.90 -9.08
N GLY A 427 -11.50 -27.70 -8.74
CA GLY A 427 -10.22 -27.69 -9.46
C GLY A 427 -10.38 -28.01 -10.95
N ALA A 428 -11.23 -29.00 -11.29
CA ALA A 428 -11.56 -29.35 -12.67
C ALA A 428 -12.17 -28.17 -13.44
N LYS A 429 -13.15 -27.46 -12.86
CA LYS A 429 -13.74 -26.24 -13.46
C LYS A 429 -12.68 -25.17 -13.71
N ALA A 430 -11.86 -24.90 -12.70
CA ALA A 430 -10.82 -23.87 -12.78
C ALA A 430 -9.85 -24.13 -13.93
N ILE A 431 -9.39 -25.38 -14.07
CA ILE A 431 -8.46 -25.74 -15.14
C ILE A 431 -9.12 -25.62 -16.51
N VAL A 432 -10.39 -26.04 -16.67
CA VAL A 432 -11.12 -25.92 -17.95
C VAL A 432 -11.24 -24.45 -18.39
N ILE A 433 -11.55 -23.53 -17.46
CA ILE A 433 -11.65 -22.10 -17.75
C ILE A 433 -10.33 -21.55 -18.30
N ILE A 434 -9.21 -21.85 -17.64
CA ILE A 434 -7.89 -21.36 -18.05
C ILE A 434 -7.46 -22.03 -19.36
N LEU A 435 -7.68 -23.33 -19.50
CA LEU A 435 -7.34 -24.07 -20.73
C LEU A 435 -8.10 -23.52 -21.94
N HIS A 436 -9.37 -23.17 -21.77
CA HIS A 436 -10.16 -22.52 -22.80
C HIS A 436 -9.53 -21.20 -23.26
N GLN A 437 -9.14 -20.32 -22.32
CA GLN A 437 -8.47 -19.07 -22.66
C GLN A 437 -7.13 -19.29 -23.37
N MET A 438 -6.38 -20.31 -22.96
CA MET A 438 -5.12 -20.67 -23.61
C MET A 438 -5.32 -21.22 -25.02
N SER A 439 -6.43 -21.93 -25.29
CA SER A 439 -6.72 -22.49 -26.61
C SER A 439 -6.93 -21.44 -27.71
N ALA A 440 -7.21 -20.19 -27.34
CA ALA A 440 -7.31 -19.08 -28.28
C ALA A 440 -5.95 -18.67 -28.88
N SER A 441 -4.82 -18.96 -28.22
CA SER A 441 -3.48 -18.64 -28.72
C SER A 441 -2.84 -19.83 -29.44
N LYS A 442 -2.40 -19.60 -30.68
CA LYS A 442 -1.71 -20.61 -31.50
C LYS A 442 -0.40 -21.09 -30.87
N LEU A 443 0.32 -20.23 -30.13
CA LEU A 443 1.56 -20.59 -29.46
C LEU A 443 1.31 -21.50 -28.24
N CYS A 444 0.23 -21.25 -27.51
CA CYS A 444 -0.24 -22.16 -26.47
C CYS A 444 -0.63 -23.52 -27.05
N VAL A 445 -1.38 -23.55 -28.16
CA VAL A 445 -1.78 -24.81 -28.83
C VAL A 445 -0.56 -25.60 -29.32
N GLN A 446 0.48 -24.93 -29.83
CA GLN A 446 1.74 -25.58 -30.19
C GLN A 446 2.38 -26.29 -28.98
N SER A 447 2.58 -25.58 -27.87
CA SER A 447 3.14 -26.16 -26.64
C SER A 447 2.26 -27.28 -26.06
N MET A 448 0.94 -27.18 -26.21
CA MET A 448 0.00 -28.24 -25.87
C MET A 448 0.15 -29.48 -26.76
N SER A 449 0.43 -29.32 -28.05
CA SER A 449 0.60 -30.46 -28.97
C SER A 449 1.81 -31.34 -28.63
N GLU A 450 2.83 -30.77 -27.99
CA GLU A 450 4.04 -31.47 -27.56
C GLU A 450 3.83 -32.34 -26.31
N SER A 451 2.73 -32.16 -25.59
CA SER A 451 2.41 -32.84 -24.32
C SER A 451 1.12 -33.66 -24.43
N ASN A 452 0.91 -34.64 -23.52
CA ASN A 452 -0.29 -35.49 -23.51
C ASN A 452 -1.54 -34.76 -22.95
N THR A 453 -2.09 -33.81 -23.71
CA THR A 453 -3.16 -32.91 -23.27
C THR A 453 -4.53 -33.55 -23.32
N ILE A 454 -4.80 -34.35 -24.35
CA ILE A 454 -6.12 -34.95 -24.60
C ILE A 454 -6.50 -35.95 -23.50
N SER A 455 -5.55 -36.76 -23.02
CA SER A 455 -5.82 -37.72 -21.94
C SER A 455 -6.20 -37.03 -20.63
N GLY A 456 -5.53 -35.92 -20.30
CA GLY A 456 -5.84 -35.12 -19.11
C GLY A 456 -7.19 -34.42 -19.25
N LEU A 457 -7.49 -33.89 -20.44
CA LEU A 457 -8.77 -33.25 -20.75
C LEU A 457 -9.93 -34.23 -20.55
N ILE A 458 -9.91 -35.43 -21.16
CA ILE A 458 -11.00 -36.42 -21.01
C ILE A 458 -11.27 -36.75 -19.54
N ARG A 459 -10.20 -36.93 -18.74
CA ARG A 459 -10.35 -37.22 -17.30
C ARG A 459 -11.05 -36.08 -16.57
N ILE A 460 -10.67 -34.84 -16.84
CA ILE A 460 -11.24 -33.66 -16.19
C ILE A 460 -12.66 -33.36 -16.64
N VAL A 461 -12.97 -33.56 -17.92
CA VAL A 461 -14.35 -33.39 -18.41
C VAL A 461 -15.31 -34.35 -17.70
N ASN A 462 -14.89 -35.58 -17.41
CA ASN A 462 -15.70 -36.53 -16.63
C ASN A 462 -15.92 -36.11 -15.17
N ARG A 463 -15.13 -35.17 -14.65
CA ARG A 463 -15.21 -34.66 -13.26
C ARG A 463 -15.81 -33.25 -13.18
N CYS A 464 -15.86 -32.53 -14.29
CA CYS A 464 -16.39 -31.17 -14.35
C CYS A 464 -17.94 -31.20 -14.32
N ILE A 465 -18.53 -30.39 -13.46
CA ILE A 465 -20.00 -30.33 -13.26
C ILE A 465 -20.43 -28.85 -13.27
N GLY A 466 -21.01 -28.36 -14.37
CA GLY A 466 -21.53 -26.97 -14.42
C GLY A 466 -21.53 -26.32 -15.81
N GLU A 467 -21.71 -24.99 -15.84
CA GLU A 467 -21.71 -24.16 -17.06
C GLU A 467 -20.41 -24.30 -17.88
N GLU A 468 -19.29 -24.52 -17.19
CA GLU A 468 -17.95 -24.65 -17.79
C GLU A 468 -17.79 -25.88 -18.70
N LEU A 469 -18.71 -26.86 -18.61
CA LEU A 469 -18.76 -27.95 -19.59
C LEU A 469 -19.02 -27.43 -21.02
N GLY A 470 -19.67 -26.27 -21.15
CA GLY A 470 -19.91 -25.63 -22.45
C GLY A 470 -18.64 -25.12 -23.12
N LEU A 471 -17.66 -24.66 -22.34
CA LEU A 471 -16.39 -24.16 -22.85
C LEU A 471 -15.52 -25.25 -23.47
N ILE A 472 -15.75 -26.52 -23.11
CA ILE A 472 -14.97 -27.65 -23.65
C ILE A 472 -15.16 -27.77 -25.15
N GLY A 473 -16.39 -27.57 -25.64
CA GLY A 473 -16.68 -27.66 -27.08
C GLY A 473 -15.86 -26.64 -27.87
N GLU A 474 -15.85 -25.39 -27.41
CA GLU A 474 -15.05 -24.31 -27.99
C GLU A 474 -13.55 -24.59 -27.86
N THR A 475 -13.10 -25.06 -26.71
CA THR A 475 -11.69 -25.40 -26.46
C THR A 475 -11.20 -26.47 -27.42
N LEU A 476 -11.97 -27.55 -27.60
CA LEU A 476 -11.65 -28.62 -28.54
C LEU A 476 -11.66 -28.12 -29.99
N PHE A 477 -12.64 -27.28 -30.36
CA PHE A 477 -12.66 -26.68 -31.69
C PHE A 477 -11.41 -25.83 -31.94
N CYS A 478 -11.04 -24.94 -31.03
CA CYS A 478 -9.85 -24.11 -31.14
C CYS A 478 -8.55 -24.93 -31.20
N LEU A 479 -8.47 -26.05 -30.48
CA LEU A 479 -7.33 -26.96 -30.54
C LEU A 479 -7.17 -27.59 -31.94
N PHE A 480 -8.27 -28.02 -32.57
CA PHE A 480 -8.23 -28.72 -33.87
C PHE A 480 -8.26 -27.78 -35.09
N ASP A 481 -8.72 -26.54 -34.95
CA ASP A 481 -8.77 -25.52 -36.02
C ASP A 481 -7.41 -24.81 -36.25
N THR A 482 -6.29 -25.51 -35.97
CA THR A 482 -4.94 -24.95 -36.07
C THR A 482 -4.01 -25.84 -36.89
N GLN A 483 -2.90 -25.25 -37.35
CA GLN A 483 -1.87 -25.94 -38.15
C GLN A 483 -1.14 -27.05 -37.38
N TYR A 484 -1.28 -27.09 -36.04
CA TYR A 484 -0.69 -28.10 -35.16
C TYR A 484 -1.69 -29.22 -34.82
N SER A 485 -2.72 -29.41 -35.65
CA SER A 485 -3.77 -30.40 -35.45
C SER A 485 -3.26 -31.83 -35.45
N ASP A 486 -2.20 -32.14 -36.20
CA ASP A 486 -1.83 -33.54 -36.49
C ASP A 486 -1.35 -34.33 -35.25
N PRO A 487 -0.43 -33.82 -34.40
CA PRO A 487 -0.08 -34.49 -33.14
C PRO A 487 -1.26 -34.58 -32.15
N LEU A 488 -2.12 -33.57 -32.12
CA LEU A 488 -3.32 -33.56 -31.26
C LEU A 488 -4.35 -34.59 -31.72
N ILE A 489 -4.51 -34.78 -33.03
CA ILE A 489 -5.40 -35.79 -33.62
C ILE A 489 -4.86 -37.20 -33.36
N GLU A 490 -3.54 -37.40 -33.43
CA GLU A 490 -2.93 -38.68 -33.04
C GLU A 490 -3.22 -39.02 -31.58
N GLN A 491 -3.07 -38.06 -30.66
CA GLN A 491 -3.45 -38.24 -29.26
C GLN A 491 -4.96 -38.50 -29.09
N ALA A 492 -5.80 -37.79 -29.84
CA ALA A 492 -7.25 -37.98 -29.82
C ALA A 492 -7.68 -39.39 -30.27
N LEU A 493 -7.02 -39.94 -31.29
CA LEU A 493 -7.24 -41.32 -31.74
C LEU A 493 -6.73 -42.34 -30.71
N LYS A 494 -5.58 -42.10 -30.10
CA LYS A 494 -4.98 -43.00 -29.09
C LYS A 494 -5.82 -43.10 -27.82
N HIS A 495 -6.50 -42.02 -27.43
CA HIS A 495 -7.26 -41.92 -26.18
C HIS A 495 -8.79 -42.01 -26.36
N ASP A 496 -9.29 -42.43 -27.53
CA ASP A 496 -10.72 -42.53 -27.84
C ASP A 496 -11.52 -41.23 -27.56
N LEU A 497 -10.94 -40.08 -27.91
CA LEU A 497 -11.64 -38.80 -27.77
C LEU A 497 -12.90 -38.75 -28.64
N ILE A 498 -12.87 -39.38 -29.82
CA ILE A 498 -14.00 -39.42 -30.75
C ILE A 498 -15.18 -40.18 -30.15
N GLY A 499 -14.94 -41.38 -29.59
CA GLY A 499 -15.96 -42.14 -28.88
C GLY A 499 -16.45 -41.43 -27.61
N PHE A 500 -15.58 -40.66 -26.94
CA PHE A 500 -15.96 -39.83 -25.81
C PHE A 500 -16.89 -38.67 -26.19
N ILE A 501 -16.56 -37.89 -27.22
CA ILE A 501 -17.39 -36.78 -27.72
C ILE A 501 -18.76 -37.29 -28.18
N LEU A 502 -18.80 -38.42 -28.90
CA LEU A 502 -20.04 -39.03 -29.36
C LEU A 502 -20.91 -39.52 -28.19
N ARG A 503 -20.31 -40.09 -27.13
CA ARG A 503 -21.02 -40.44 -25.89
C ARG A 503 -21.57 -39.20 -25.17
N MET A 504 -20.82 -38.09 -25.13
CA MET A 504 -21.33 -36.83 -24.58
C MET A 504 -22.51 -36.27 -25.37
N LEU A 505 -22.45 -36.35 -26.71
CA LEU A 505 -23.56 -35.95 -27.57
C LEU A 505 -24.81 -36.83 -27.38
N GLN A 506 -24.62 -38.13 -27.14
CA GLN A 506 -25.71 -39.10 -26.90
C GLN A 506 -26.35 -38.97 -25.50
N ASN A 507 -25.56 -38.80 -24.45
CA ASN A 507 -26.04 -38.76 -23.07
C ASN A 507 -26.77 -37.44 -22.73
N GLY A 508 -26.67 -36.43 -23.59
CA GLY A 508 -27.21 -35.10 -23.34
C GLY A 508 -26.37 -34.31 -22.34
N PHE A 509 -26.49 -32.98 -22.39
CA PHE A 509 -25.81 -32.10 -21.45
C PHE A 509 -26.67 -31.92 -20.19
N PRO A 510 -26.08 -31.86 -18.99
CA PRO A 510 -26.80 -31.49 -17.78
C PRO A 510 -27.48 -30.13 -17.94
N SER A 511 -28.59 -29.90 -17.24
CA SER A 511 -29.34 -28.62 -17.22
C SER A 511 -28.53 -27.43 -16.69
N SER A 512 -27.32 -27.68 -16.18
CA SER A 512 -26.36 -26.66 -15.73
C SER A 512 -25.53 -26.04 -16.85
N VAL A 513 -25.65 -26.50 -18.10
CA VAL A 513 -24.97 -25.87 -19.25
C VAL A 513 -25.85 -24.76 -19.81
N ARG A 514 -25.35 -23.52 -19.80
CA ARG A 514 -26.10 -22.32 -20.21
C ARG A 514 -26.56 -22.37 -21.66
N GLU A 515 -25.75 -22.95 -22.56
CA GLU A 515 -26.04 -23.12 -23.98
C GLU A 515 -25.65 -24.52 -24.50
N PRO A 516 -26.50 -25.55 -24.26
CA PRO A 516 -26.19 -26.91 -24.68
C PRO A 516 -26.19 -27.06 -26.20
N GLY A 517 -26.98 -26.25 -26.91
CA GLY A 517 -27.01 -26.22 -28.39
C GLY A 517 -25.70 -25.69 -29.00
N GLN A 518 -25.16 -24.61 -28.43
CA GLN A 518 -23.89 -24.03 -28.86
C GLN A 518 -22.73 -25.01 -28.63
N THR A 519 -22.70 -25.63 -27.46
CA THR A 519 -21.71 -26.66 -27.11
C THR A 519 -21.75 -27.84 -28.09
N ARG A 520 -22.94 -28.34 -28.44
CA ARG A 520 -23.14 -29.38 -29.47
C ARG A 520 -22.58 -28.94 -30.82
N ALA A 521 -22.87 -27.71 -31.24
CA ALA A 521 -22.39 -27.18 -32.50
C ALA A 521 -20.85 -27.11 -32.54
N TYR A 522 -20.20 -26.67 -31.46
CA TYR A 522 -18.73 -26.65 -31.40
C TYR A 522 -18.09 -28.02 -31.36
N LEU A 523 -18.69 -29.00 -30.68
CA LEU A 523 -18.20 -30.39 -30.73
C LEU A 523 -18.30 -30.99 -32.13
N ILE A 524 -19.40 -30.71 -32.85
CA ILE A 524 -19.56 -31.14 -34.25
C ILE A 524 -18.54 -30.42 -35.15
N LYS A 525 -18.31 -29.12 -34.93
CA LYS A 525 -17.26 -28.37 -35.65
C LYS A 525 -15.87 -28.92 -35.36
N ALA A 526 -15.56 -29.29 -34.12
CA ALA A 526 -14.31 -29.90 -33.73
C ALA A 526 -14.10 -31.24 -34.47
N LEU A 527 -15.13 -32.10 -34.51
CA LEU A 527 -15.08 -33.35 -35.28
C LEU A 527 -14.91 -33.11 -36.79
N LYS A 528 -15.58 -32.10 -37.36
CA LYS A 528 -15.38 -31.71 -38.77
C LYS A 528 -13.97 -31.18 -39.01
N ALA A 529 -13.41 -30.36 -38.11
CA ALA A 529 -12.03 -29.90 -38.20
C ALA A 529 -11.03 -31.07 -38.21
N MET A 530 -11.27 -32.11 -37.40
CA MET A 530 -10.47 -33.34 -37.43
C MET A 530 -10.59 -34.12 -38.75
N GLN A 531 -11.75 -34.08 -39.43
CA GLN A 531 -11.93 -34.69 -40.76
C GLN A 531 -11.16 -33.96 -41.86
N TYR A 532 -10.96 -32.64 -41.73
CA TYR A 532 -10.21 -31.83 -42.70
C TYR A 532 -8.68 -31.98 -42.60
N SER A 533 -8.14 -32.65 -41.56
CA SER A 533 -6.69 -32.92 -41.46
C SER A 533 -6.22 -33.85 -42.59
N ALA A 534 -5.14 -33.45 -43.26
CA ALA A 534 -4.60 -34.15 -44.43
C ALA A 534 -4.02 -35.55 -44.11
N VAL A 535 -3.58 -35.80 -42.87
CA VAL A 535 -2.86 -37.03 -42.49
C VAL A 535 -3.80 -38.06 -41.85
N TYR A 536 -4.68 -37.61 -40.96
CA TYR A 536 -5.52 -38.50 -40.15
C TYR A 536 -7.02 -38.42 -40.50
N GLY A 537 -7.43 -37.49 -41.37
CA GLY A 537 -8.83 -37.27 -41.74
C GLY A 537 -9.53 -38.53 -42.24
N ALA A 538 -8.87 -39.36 -43.06
CA ALA A 538 -9.45 -40.61 -43.57
C ALA A 538 -9.75 -41.64 -42.46
N LYS A 539 -8.89 -41.73 -41.44
CA LYS A 539 -9.10 -42.62 -40.28
C LYS A 539 -10.22 -42.10 -39.40
N VAL A 540 -10.26 -40.79 -39.15
CA VAL A 540 -11.33 -40.13 -38.39
C VAL A 540 -12.68 -40.33 -39.07
N THR A 541 -12.76 -40.16 -40.39
CA THR A 541 -13.98 -40.39 -41.18
C THR A 541 -14.46 -41.84 -41.09
N SER A 542 -13.56 -42.83 -41.16
CA SER A 542 -13.94 -44.25 -41.02
C SER A 542 -14.54 -44.59 -39.64
N ILE A 543 -14.02 -43.98 -38.57
CA ILE A 543 -14.53 -44.17 -37.20
C ILE A 543 -15.90 -43.49 -37.05
N LEU A 544 -16.08 -42.32 -37.65
CA LEU A 544 -17.35 -41.58 -37.61
C LEU A 544 -18.45 -42.28 -38.43
N GLU A 545 -18.11 -42.87 -39.58
CA GLU A 545 -19.05 -43.64 -40.41
C GLU A 545 -19.47 -44.97 -39.77
N THR A 546 -18.66 -45.49 -38.84
CA THR A 546 -19.03 -46.69 -38.05
C THR A 546 -20.12 -46.36 -37.01
N TYR A 547 -20.34 -45.09 -36.68
CA TYR A 547 -21.33 -44.66 -35.69
C TYR A 547 -22.72 -44.42 -36.30
N PRO A 548 -23.77 -45.11 -35.82
CA PRO A 548 -25.09 -45.14 -36.47
C PRO A 548 -25.82 -43.77 -36.49
N ASN A 549 -25.52 -42.88 -35.53
CA ASN A 549 -26.22 -41.59 -35.40
C ASN A 549 -25.41 -40.42 -35.97
N TRP A 550 -24.23 -40.65 -36.56
CA TRP A 550 -23.40 -39.58 -37.13
C TRP A 550 -24.06 -38.91 -38.34
N ALA A 551 -24.84 -39.67 -39.12
CA ALA A 551 -25.61 -39.14 -40.26
C ALA A 551 -26.55 -37.99 -39.85
N ASP A 552 -27.21 -38.12 -38.70
CA ASP A 552 -28.14 -37.10 -38.18
C ASP A 552 -27.42 -35.80 -37.80
N TYR A 553 -26.15 -35.87 -37.36
CA TYR A 553 -25.36 -34.70 -36.96
C TYR A 553 -24.52 -34.11 -38.11
N ARG A 554 -24.14 -34.93 -39.10
CA ARG A 554 -23.40 -34.52 -40.29
C ARG A 554 -24.18 -33.47 -41.10
N ASP A 555 -25.48 -33.73 -41.25
CA ASP A 555 -26.39 -33.03 -42.15
C ASP A 555 -27.17 -31.88 -41.45
N GLN A 556 -27.05 -31.73 -40.11
CA GLN A 556 -27.62 -30.60 -39.37
C GLN A 556 -26.84 -29.30 -39.63
N GLY A 557 -27.50 -28.35 -40.29
CA GLY A 557 -26.98 -27.00 -40.50
C GLY A 557 -26.86 -26.21 -39.20
N HIS A 558 -25.80 -25.39 -39.11
CA HIS A 558 -25.47 -24.52 -37.96
C HIS A 558 -26.59 -23.56 -37.51
N SER A 559 -27.66 -23.41 -38.29
CA SER A 559 -28.82 -22.56 -38.02
C SER A 559 -29.81 -23.15 -37.00
N LEU A 560 -29.85 -24.47 -36.81
CA LEU A 560 -30.81 -25.11 -35.90
C LEU A 560 -30.42 -25.05 -34.42
N PHE A 561 -29.17 -24.66 -34.12
CA PHE A 561 -28.67 -24.52 -32.74
C PHE A 561 -28.71 -23.06 -32.22
N ILE A 562 -29.02 -22.08 -33.09
CA ILE A 562 -29.22 -20.65 -32.75
C ILE A 562 -30.73 -20.34 -32.60
N ALA A 563 -31.52 -21.30 -32.11
CA ALA A 563 -32.92 -21.04 -31.76
C ALA A 563 -33.00 -20.38 -30.38
N ASN A 564 -32.52 -19.13 -30.29
CA ASN A 564 -32.82 -18.18 -29.21
C ASN A 564 -32.83 -16.73 -29.74
N VAL A 565 -33.30 -16.56 -30.98
CA VAL A 565 -33.79 -15.24 -31.42
C VAL A 565 -35.27 -15.16 -31.05
N PRO A 566 -35.71 -14.19 -30.22
CA PRO A 566 -37.13 -14.00 -29.95
C PRO A 566 -37.89 -13.79 -31.28
N GLN A 567 -39.05 -14.43 -31.39
CA GLN A 567 -39.88 -14.55 -32.60
C GLN A 567 -40.53 -13.22 -33.08
N SER A 568 -39.79 -12.12 -33.16
CA SER A 568 -40.32 -10.83 -33.62
C SER A 568 -39.72 -10.32 -34.93
N MET A 569 -38.82 -11.05 -35.60
CA MET A 569 -38.17 -10.51 -36.80
C MET A 569 -37.87 -11.54 -37.88
N THR A 570 -38.88 -12.31 -38.30
CA THR A 570 -38.83 -13.07 -39.56
C THR A 570 -40.18 -13.01 -40.26
N THR A 571 -40.46 -11.87 -40.88
CA THR A 571 -41.36 -11.79 -42.02
C THR A 571 -40.84 -10.70 -42.94
N TYR A 572 -40.81 -10.98 -44.24
CA TYR A 572 -40.35 -10.13 -45.34
C TYR A 572 -38.87 -10.21 -45.73
N LEU A 573 -38.50 -11.34 -46.35
CA LEU A 573 -37.61 -11.30 -47.50
C LEU A 573 -38.41 -11.70 -48.75
N THR A 574 -38.53 -10.79 -49.71
CA THR A 574 -38.80 -11.12 -51.11
C THR A 574 -37.97 -10.22 -52.02
N ALA A 575 -37.07 -10.89 -52.77
CA ALA A 575 -36.48 -10.60 -54.09
C ALA A 575 -35.59 -9.36 -54.31
N GLY A 576 -34.38 -9.59 -54.86
CA GLY A 576 -33.31 -8.63 -55.18
C GLY A 576 -33.44 -7.97 -56.57
N PRO A 577 -32.37 -7.72 -57.36
CA PRO A 577 -30.92 -7.79 -57.11
C PRO A 577 -30.15 -6.49 -57.47
N ALA A 578 -28.82 -6.53 -57.30
CA ALA A 578 -27.78 -5.70 -57.94
C ALA A 578 -27.21 -4.46 -57.20
N SER A 579 -25.88 -4.54 -57.01
CA SER A 579 -24.86 -3.49 -57.11
C SER A 579 -24.94 -2.21 -56.29
N GLY A 580 -23.88 -1.99 -55.50
CA GLY A 580 -23.21 -0.69 -55.46
C GLY A 580 -23.14 -0.02 -54.09
N SER A 581 -21.92 0.02 -53.54
CA SER A 581 -21.29 1.21 -52.95
C SER A 581 -22.01 1.99 -51.85
N LEU A 582 -21.44 1.89 -50.63
CA LEU A 582 -21.07 3.01 -49.74
C LEU A 582 -21.95 4.29 -49.76
N HIS A 583 -22.68 4.57 -48.68
CA HIS A 583 -22.36 5.66 -47.73
C HIS A 583 -23.46 5.88 -46.68
N SER A 584 -22.97 6.23 -45.49
CA SER A 584 -23.66 6.80 -44.33
C SER A 584 -24.53 8.02 -44.68
N GLY A 585 -25.64 8.21 -43.97
CA GLY A 585 -26.41 9.45 -44.03
C GLY A 585 -27.75 9.40 -43.30
N TYR A 586 -27.79 10.04 -42.13
CA TYR A 586 -28.99 10.55 -41.44
C TYR A 586 -29.98 11.24 -42.41
N LEU A 587 -31.28 11.14 -42.16
CA LEU A 587 -32.18 12.30 -41.90
C LEU A 587 -33.65 11.87 -41.69
N THR A 588 -34.29 12.70 -40.88
CA THR A 588 -35.65 12.72 -40.35
C THR A 588 -36.71 13.29 -41.32
N THR A 589 -37.99 13.14 -40.93
CA THR A 589 -39.23 13.87 -41.38
C THR A 589 -39.90 13.31 -42.66
N SER A 590 -41.22 13.22 -42.86
CA SER A 590 -42.46 13.75 -42.23
C SER A 590 -43.70 13.13 -42.93
N HIS A 591 -44.83 12.89 -42.25
CA HIS A 591 -46.11 13.60 -42.51
C HIS A 591 -47.26 13.18 -41.58
N GLU A 592 -48.05 14.22 -41.28
CA GLU A 592 -49.24 14.41 -40.45
C GLU A 592 -50.41 13.44 -40.66
N ILE A 593 -51.25 13.28 -39.62
CA ILE A 593 -52.66 13.74 -39.56
C ILE A 593 -53.14 13.70 -38.07
N THR A 594 -53.58 14.86 -37.55
CA THR A 594 -54.34 15.10 -36.29
C THR A 594 -55.87 15.04 -36.57
N PRO A 595 -56.83 14.99 -35.60
CA PRO A 595 -56.80 15.77 -34.33
C PRO A 595 -57.56 15.28 -33.07
N SER A 596 -57.31 16.05 -31.98
CA SER A 596 -58.20 16.44 -30.85
C SER A 596 -58.62 15.38 -29.83
N SER A 597 -58.78 15.62 -28.53
CA SER A 597 -58.68 16.79 -27.63
C SER A 597 -58.92 16.28 -26.20
N LEU A 598 -58.26 16.85 -25.18
CA LEU A 598 -58.88 17.40 -23.95
C LEU A 598 -57.85 17.52 -22.80
N SER A 599 -57.60 18.79 -22.49
CA SER A 599 -57.04 19.34 -21.26
C SER A 599 -57.74 18.88 -19.99
N LYS A 600 -57.00 18.71 -18.89
CA LYS A 600 -56.97 19.69 -17.78
C LYS A 600 -55.92 19.35 -16.69
N PRO A 601 -55.49 20.35 -15.90
CA PRO A 601 -54.31 20.30 -15.03
C PRO A 601 -54.66 20.04 -13.56
N TYR A 602 -53.71 19.50 -12.80
CA TYR A 602 -53.13 20.11 -11.59
C TYR A 602 -51.85 19.37 -11.21
#